data_AF-A0A4Y8IAF0-F1
#
_entry.id   AF-A0A4Y8IAF0-F1
#
_cell.length_a   1.000
_cell.length_b   1.000
_cell.length_c   1.000
_cell.angle_alpha   90.00
_cell.angle_beta   90.00
_cell.angle_gamma   90.00
#
_symmetry.space_group_name_H-M   'P 1'
#
loop_
_entity.id
_entity.type
_entity.pdbx_description
1 polymer ?
#
loop_
_entity_poly.entity_id
_entity_poly.type
_entity_poly.pdbx_seq_one_letter_code
_entity_poly.pdbx_strand_id
1 'polypeptide(L)'
;MKKLSDAIETALRSSLAVKKGETLLVITDVHKRHIGIMFHEKAQKLKAQSMLVDIIPGKTDGEEPPEVIAKLMKDVDVLICPTSKSLTHTN
;
A
#
# COMPACT_ATOMS: atom_id res chain seq x y z
N MET A 1 -14.67 -6.12 -13.62
CA MET A 1 -14.09 -4.95 -12.93
C MET A 1 -14.66 -4.69 -11.54
N LYS A 2 -15.99 -4.77 -11.28
CA LYS A 2 -16.58 -4.52 -9.93
C LYS A 2 -15.92 -5.31 -8.77
N LYS A 3 -15.66 -6.61 -8.98
CA LYS A 3 -15.12 -7.50 -7.92
C LYS A 3 -13.83 -7.01 -7.24
N LEU A 4 -12.89 -6.43 -7.98
CA LEU A 4 -11.60 -6.01 -7.41
C LEU A 4 -11.73 -4.70 -6.60
N SER A 5 -12.51 -3.74 -7.10
CA SER A 5 -12.82 -2.51 -6.36
C SER A 5 -13.55 -2.82 -5.05
N ASP A 6 -14.52 -3.73 -5.08
CA ASP A 6 -15.30 -4.10 -3.90
C ASP A 6 -14.43 -4.83 -2.87
N ALA A 7 -13.52 -5.69 -3.34
CA ALA A 7 -12.53 -6.36 -2.49
C ALA A 7 -11.56 -5.36 -1.84
N ILE A 8 -11.05 -4.37 -2.58
CA ILE A 8 -10.19 -3.31 -2.06
C ILE A 8 -10.90 -2.49 -0.98
N GLU A 9 -12.16 -2.12 -1.24
CA GLU A 9 -12.96 -1.38 -0.27
C GLU A 9 -13.22 -2.20 1.01
N THR A 10 -13.48 -3.50 0.85
CA THR A 10 -13.64 -4.43 1.97
C THR A 10 -12.34 -4.57 2.76
N ALA A 11 -11.20 -4.70 2.08
CA ALA A 11 -9.90 -4.79 2.74
C ALA A 11 -9.59 -3.52 3.56
N LEU A 12 -9.83 -2.34 2.99
CA LEU A 12 -9.62 -1.07 3.70
C LEU A 12 -10.54 -0.90 4.90
N ARG A 13 -11.84 -1.23 4.77
CA ARG A 13 -12.84 -0.98 5.82
C ARG A 13 -12.91 -2.07 6.87
N SER A 14 -12.79 -3.33 6.48
CA SER A 14 -13.09 -4.48 7.33
C SER A 14 -11.83 -5.20 7.80
N SER A 15 -10.81 -5.31 6.95
CA SER A 15 -9.55 -5.99 7.33
C SER A 15 -8.58 -5.04 8.02
N LEU A 16 -8.40 -3.84 7.45
CA LEU A 16 -7.47 -2.83 7.95
C LEU A 16 -8.14 -1.76 8.82
N ALA A 17 -9.48 -1.71 8.83
CA ALA A 17 -10.27 -0.79 9.63
C ALA A 17 -9.83 0.69 9.53
N VAL A 18 -9.40 1.12 8.33
CA VAL A 18 -8.84 2.45 8.08
C VAL A 18 -9.82 3.54 8.49
N LYS A 19 -9.34 4.48 9.30
CA LYS A 19 -10.12 5.60 9.82
C LYS A 19 -9.79 6.90 9.10
N LYS A 20 -10.70 7.86 9.23
CA LYS A 20 -10.48 9.24 8.77
C LYS A 20 -9.26 9.82 9.48
N GLY A 21 -8.35 10.39 8.71
CA GLY A 21 -7.15 11.06 9.20
C GLY A 21 -5.94 10.15 9.44
N GLU A 22 -6.10 8.82 9.42
CA GLU A 22 -4.97 7.89 9.49
C GLU A 22 -4.08 8.04 8.26
N THR A 23 -2.77 7.90 8.48
CA THR A 23 -1.76 7.88 7.44
C THR A 23 -1.69 6.50 6.80
N LEU A 24 -1.82 6.44 5.47
CA LEU A 24 -1.82 5.18 4.74
C LEU A 24 -0.79 5.22 3.63
N LEU A 25 0.21 4.34 3.70
CA LEU A 25 1.21 4.17 2.65
C LEU A 25 0.85 3.02 1.73
N VAL A 26 0.77 3.32 0.43
CA VAL A 26 0.66 2.31 -0.62
C VAL A 26 1.98 2.22 -1.36
N ILE A 27 2.66 1.08 -1.30
CA ILE A 27 3.90 0.82 -2.04
C ILE A 27 3.59 -0.12 -3.19
N THR A 28 3.81 0.33 -4.42
CA THR A 28 3.55 -0.46 -5.61
C THR A 28 4.77 -0.51 -6.52
N ASP A 29 4.68 -1.33 -7.56
CA ASP A 29 5.68 -1.40 -8.61
C ASP A 29 5.02 -1.35 -9.99
N VAL A 30 5.85 -1.30 -11.04
CA VAL A 30 5.41 -1.24 -12.44
C VAL A 30 4.38 -2.32 -12.81
N HIS A 31 4.42 -3.50 -12.19
CA HIS A 31 3.53 -4.62 -12.51
C HIS A 31 2.18 -4.53 -11.80
N LYS A 32 2.15 -3.92 -10.61
CA LYS A 32 0.96 -3.84 -9.75
C LYS A 32 0.43 -2.43 -9.56
N ARG A 33 0.99 -1.44 -10.26
CA ARG A 33 0.63 -0.02 -10.19
C ARG A 33 -0.88 0.25 -10.23
N HIS A 34 -1.60 -0.42 -11.13
CA HIS A 34 -3.04 -0.27 -11.25
C HIS A 34 -3.80 -0.62 -9.95
N ILE A 35 -3.33 -1.64 -9.21
CA ILE A 35 -3.89 -2.04 -7.91
C ILE A 35 -3.54 -0.99 -6.85
N GLY A 36 -2.28 -0.52 -6.83
CA GLY A 36 -1.84 0.53 -5.93
C GLY A 36 -2.66 1.82 -6.06
N ILE A 37 -2.91 2.26 -7.30
CA ILE A 37 -3.74 3.43 -7.58
C ILE A 37 -5.17 3.23 -7.04
N MET A 38 -5.77 2.05 -7.25
CA MET A 38 -7.12 1.78 -6.73
C MET A 38 -7.18 1.82 -5.19
N PHE A 39 -6.17 1.29 -4.50
CA PHE A 39 -6.08 1.40 -3.03
C PHE A 39 -5.99 2.85 -2.59
N HIS A 40 -5.11 3.63 -3.23
CA HIS A 40 -4.90 5.03 -2.92
C HIS A 40 -6.19 5.85 -3.08
N GLU A 41 -6.88 5.72 -4.22
CA GLU A 41 -8.14 6.43 -4.48
C GLU A 41 -9.25 6.04 -3.49
N LYS A 42 -9.34 4.75 -3.14
CA LYS A 42 -10.34 4.26 -2.18
C LYS A 42 -10.03 4.75 -0.76
N ALA A 43 -8.77 4.76 -0.36
CA ALA A 43 -8.34 5.29 0.93
C ALA A 43 -8.64 6.81 1.05
N GLN A 44 -8.41 7.58 -0.03
CA GLN A 44 -8.80 8.99 -0.06
C GLN A 44 -10.30 9.20 0.11
N LYS A 45 -11.14 8.34 -0.49
CA LYS A 45 -12.60 8.36 -0.29
C LYS A 45 -13.00 8.09 1.17
N LEU A 46 -12.17 7.35 1.91
CA LEU A 46 -12.31 7.16 3.37
C LEU A 46 -11.75 8.34 4.20
N LYS A 47 -11.22 9.38 3.54
CA LYS A 47 -10.58 10.55 4.16
C LYS A 47 -9.32 10.18 4.95
N ALA A 48 -8.63 9.13 4.55
CA ALA A 48 -7.28 8.82 5.04
C ALA A 48 -6.25 9.72 4.33
N GLN A 49 -5.14 10.02 5.01
CA GLN A 49 -3.97 10.68 4.43
C GLN A 49 -3.15 9.65 3.66
N SER A 50 -3.65 9.29 2.47
CA SER A 50 -3.02 8.25 1.65
C SER A 50 -1.86 8.80 0.82
N MET A 51 -0.77 8.05 0.79
CA MET A 51 0.41 8.27 -0.05
C MET A 51 0.60 7.07 -0.97
N LEU A 52 0.97 7.30 -2.23
CA LEU A 52 1.29 6.26 -3.21
C LEU A 52 2.76 6.41 -3.62
N VAL A 53 3.54 5.36 -3.41
CA VAL A 53 4.94 5.28 -3.80
C VAL A 53 5.11 4.16 -4.82
N ASP A 54 5.77 4.48 -5.92
CA ASP A 54 6.13 3.53 -6.97
C ASP A 54 7.62 3.22 -6.88
N ILE A 55 7.94 1.94 -6.72
CA ILE A 55 9.32 1.46 -6.58
C ILE A 55 9.69 0.54 -7.73
N ILE A 56 11.00 0.43 -7.98
CA ILE A 56 11.53 -0.61 -8.85
C ILE A 56 11.35 -1.95 -8.11
N PRO A 57 10.79 -2.99 -8.75
CA PRO A 57 10.67 -4.31 -8.14
C PRO A 57 12.04 -4.83 -7.66
N GLY A 58 12.06 -5.49 -6.50
CA GLY A 58 13.23 -6.24 -6.04
C GLY A 58 13.60 -7.38 -7.00
N LYS A 59 14.82 -7.89 -6.89
CA LYS A 59 15.27 -9.05 -7.67
C LYS A 59 14.68 -10.35 -7.12
N THR A 60 14.54 -10.42 -5.80
CA THR A 60 14.02 -11.57 -5.07
C THR A 60 12.91 -11.16 -4.11
N ASP A 61 12.09 -12.14 -3.73
CA ASP A 61 11.07 -11.97 -2.70
C ASP A 61 11.73 -11.74 -1.33
N GLY A 62 11.17 -10.83 -0.53
CA GLY A 62 11.69 -10.46 0.79
C GLY A 62 12.87 -9.49 0.77
N GLU A 63 13.18 -8.88 -0.38
CA GLU A 63 14.21 -7.83 -0.45
C GLU A 63 13.74 -6.58 0.31
N GLU A 64 14.67 -5.93 1.01
CA GLU A 64 14.36 -4.68 1.71
C GLU A 64 14.10 -3.55 0.70
N PRO A 65 13.07 -2.72 0.94
CA PRO A 65 12.87 -1.53 0.13
C PRO A 65 14.01 -0.52 0.38
N PRO A 66 14.18 0.49 -0.50
CA PRO A 66 15.15 1.56 -0.27
C PRO A 66 15.04 2.16 1.14
N GLU A 67 16.15 2.51 1.78
CA GLU A 67 16.19 2.93 3.19
C GLU A 67 15.18 4.05 3.52
N VAL A 68 14.99 5.00 2.60
CA VAL A 68 14.00 6.09 2.74
C VAL A 68 12.58 5.55 2.84
N ILE A 69 12.25 4.52 2.06
CA ILE A 69 10.95 3.85 2.09
C ILE A 69 10.80 3.02 3.35
N ALA A 70 11.86 2.32 3.77
CA ALA A 70 11.85 1.55 5.02
C ALA A 70 11.58 2.44 6.24
N LYS A 71 12.14 3.66 6.27
CA LYS A 71 11.83 4.65 7.31
C LYS A 71 10.37 5.11 7.25
N LEU A 72 9.90 5.49 6.06
CA LEU A 72 8.51 5.91 5.88
C LEU A 72 7.50 4.84 6.30
N MET A 73 7.80 3.56 6.06
CA MET A 73 6.97 2.44 6.49
C MET A 73 6.79 2.33 8.00
N LYS A 74 7.74 2.85 8.81
CA LYS A 74 7.65 2.85 10.28
C LYS A 74 6.81 4.00 10.82
N ASP A 75 6.65 5.06 10.05
CA ASP A 75 6.03 6.31 10.48
C ASP A 75 4.54 6.43 10.07
N VAL A 76 3.97 5.37 9.49
CA VAL A 76 2.57 5.35 9.01
C VAL A 76 1.70 4.39 9.81
N ASP A 77 0.41 4.72 9.92
CA ASP A 77 -0.57 3.92 10.66
C ASP A 77 -0.95 2.64 9.91
N VAL A 78 -1.04 2.73 8.57
CA VAL A 78 -1.45 1.63 7.70
C VAL A 78 -0.52 1.50 6.51
N LEU A 79 -0.10 0.27 6.23
CA LEU A 79 0.78 -0.06 5.11
C LEU A 79 0.15 -1.11 4.19
N ILE A 80 0.21 -0.86 2.89
CA ILE A 80 -0.24 -1.80 1.86
C ILE A 80 0.85 -1.87 0.78
N CYS A 81 1.34 -3.08 0.49
CA CYS A 81 2.41 -3.30 -0.48
C CYS A 81 1.90 -4.15 -1.67
N PRO A 82 1.05 -3.62 -2.57
CA PRO A 82 0.72 -4.31 -3.81
C PRO A 82 1.94 -4.27 -4.74
N THR A 83 2.88 -5.17 -4.51
CA THR A 83 4.09 -5.38 -5.30
C THR A 83 4.07 -6.77 -5.96
N SER A 84 4.91 -6.95 -6.97
CA SER A 84 5.15 -8.23 -7.63
C SER A 84 6.10 -9.12 -6.84
N LYS A 85 6.99 -8.50 -6.07
CA LYS A 85 7.93 -9.13 -5.12
C LYS A 85 7.62 -8.69 -3.72
N SER A 86 7.53 -9.62 -2.78
CA SER A 86 7.25 -9.27 -1.39
C SER A 86 8.38 -8.40 -0.82
N LEU A 87 8.01 -7.45 0.03
CA LEU A 87 8.95 -6.64 0.80
C LEU A 87 9.04 -7.22 2.22
N THR A 88 10.24 -7.19 2.81
CA THR A 88 10.43 -7.55 4.22
C THR A 88 10.27 -6.32 5.13
N HIS A 89 9.86 -6.57 6.38
CA HIS A 89 9.55 -5.56 7.40
C HIS A 89 10.25 -5.82 8.75
N THR A 90 11.20 -6.75 8.81
CA THR A 90 11.64 -7.38 10.08
C THR A 90 12.77 -6.67 10.82
N ASN A 91 12.78 -5.33 10.93
CA ASN A 91 13.78 -4.66 11.78
C ASN A 91 13.24 -3.46 12.55
#